data_AF-A0A7X6ULX1-F1
#
_entry.id   AF-A0A7X6ULX1-F1
#
_cell.length_a   1.000
_cell.length_b   1.000
_cell.length_c   1.000
_cell.angle_alpha   90.00
_cell.angle_beta   90.00
_cell.angle_gamma   90.00
#
_symmetry.space_group_name_H-M   'P 1'
#
loop_
_entity.id
_entity.type
_entity.pdbx_description
1 polymer ?
#
loop_
_entity_poly.entity_id
_entity_poly.type
_entity_poly.pdbx_seq_one_letter_code
_entity_poly.pdbx_strand_id
1 'polypeptide(L)'
;MHIGLLETGSGHWNAILWVIITVIIGFGVLWIRNKGEDRYKKGTDQTKPFLSGNPEVSKEDSHVGASHIYWGFTEALKKYYEPLVKLHTGNINDYSGWIVLMMAIIFIIVGVN
;
A
#
# COMPACT_ATOMS: atom_id res chain seq x y z
N MET A 1 -11.87 31.71 14.70
CA MET A 1 -10.80 30.71 14.52
C MET A 1 -11.41 29.33 14.78
N HIS A 2 -11.73 28.56 13.73
CA HIS A 2 -12.27 27.21 13.88
C HIS A 2 -11.11 26.24 14.05
N ILE A 3 -10.67 26.05 15.30
CA ILE A 3 -9.55 25.18 15.63
C ILE A 3 -9.93 23.72 15.28
N GLY A 4 -9.11 23.08 14.45
CA GLY A 4 -9.26 21.67 14.10
C GLY A 4 -10.27 21.35 12.99
N LEU A 5 -10.92 22.35 12.38
CA LEU A 5 -11.77 22.15 11.21
C LEU A 5 -10.93 22.10 9.93
N LEU A 6 -11.02 21.00 9.19
CA LEU A 6 -10.51 20.86 7.83
C LEU A 6 -11.71 20.94 6.89
N GLU A 7 -11.77 22.00 6.11
CA GLU A 7 -12.76 22.13 5.03
C GLU A 7 -12.30 21.28 3.85
N THR A 8 -13.06 20.24 3.52
CA THR A 8 -12.88 19.47 2.29
C THR A 8 -14.15 19.60 1.45
N GLY A 9 -14.03 19.46 0.13
CA GLY A 9 -15.16 19.59 -0.81
C GLY A 9 -16.28 18.54 -0.61
N SER A 10 -16.16 17.66 0.38
CA SER A 10 -17.13 16.59 0.70
C SER A 10 -17.55 16.55 2.18
N GLY A 11 -17.19 17.54 3.02
CA GLY A 11 -17.73 17.64 4.38
C GLY A 11 -16.86 18.37 5.40
N HIS A 12 -17.36 18.45 6.64
CA HIS A 12 -16.67 19.07 7.78
C HIS A 12 -15.86 18.01 8.55
N TRP A 13 -14.53 18.08 8.48
CA TRP A 13 -13.64 17.22 9.26
C TRP A 13 -13.14 17.96 10.49
N ASN A 14 -13.49 17.51 11.70
CA ASN A 14 -12.98 18.10 12.93
C ASN A 14 -11.97 17.16 13.62
N ALA A 15 -10.68 17.49 13.54
CA ALA A 15 -9.59 16.69 14.09
C ALA A 15 -9.71 16.47 15.60
N ILE A 16 -10.21 17.46 16.35
CA ILE A 16 -10.38 17.35 17.81
C ILE A 16 -11.49 16.33 18.13
N LEU A 17 -12.61 16.37 17.40
CA LEU A 17 -13.68 15.38 17.57
C LEU A 17 -13.20 13.96 17.28
N TRP A 18 -12.38 13.77 16.25
CA TRP A 18 -11.81 12.45 15.94
C TRP A 18 -10.94 11.91 17.07
N VAL A 19 -10.05 12.74 17.65
CA VAL A 19 -9.22 12.33 18.79
C VAL A 19 -10.08 11.94 19.99
N ILE A 20 -11.11 12.74 20.31
CA ILE A 20 -12.03 12.43 21.42
C ILE A 20 -12.74 11.10 21.19
N ILE A 21 -13.27 10.87 19.98
CA ILE A 21 -13.97 9.63 19.62
C ILE A 21 -13.02 8.43 19.73
N THR A 22 -11.78 8.54 19.23
CA THR A 22 -10.76 7.47 19.33
C THR A 22 -10.47 7.13 20.79
N VAL A 23 -10.35 8.12 21.68
CA VAL A 23 -10.12 7.89 23.11
C VAL A 23 -11.30 7.18 23.76
N ILE A 24 -12.54 7.62 23.49
CA ILE A 24 -13.76 7.00 24.02
C ILE A 24 -13.86 5.54 23.57
N ILE A 25 -13.64 5.27 22.27
CA ILE A 25 -13.64 3.90 21.73
C ILE A 25 -12.53 3.07 22.37
N GLY A 26 -11.32 3.63 22.53
CA GLY A 26 -10.20 2.96 23.19
C GLY A 26 -10.52 2.52 24.61
N PHE A 27 -11.14 3.40 25.41
CA PHE A 27 -11.62 3.05 26.74
C PHE A 27 -12.70 1.95 26.71
N GLY A 28 -13.64 2.04 25.77
CA GLY A 28 -14.67 1.01 25.56
C GLY A 28 -14.07 -0.36 25.27
N VAL A 29 -13.08 -0.43 24.37
CA VAL A 29 -12.36 -1.67 24.02
C VAL A 29 -11.65 -2.25 25.24
N LEU A 30 -10.92 -1.42 26.01
CA LEU A 30 -10.23 -1.88 27.23
C LEU A 30 -11.20 -2.36 28.29
N TRP A 31 -12.35 -1.69 28.46
CA TRP A 31 -13.39 -2.11 29.38
C TRP A 31 -14.01 -3.46 28.98
N ILE A 32 -14.29 -3.67 27.69
CA ILE A 32 -14.78 -4.96 27.17
C ILE A 32 -13.72 -6.04 27.36
N ARG A 33 -12.47 -5.75 27.02
CA ARG A 33 -11.33 -6.68 27.21
C ARG A 33 -11.23 -7.15 28.67
N ASN A 34 -11.40 -6.25 29.64
CA ASN A 34 -11.33 -6.57 31.06
C ASN A 34 -12.46 -7.49 31.54
N LYS A 35 -13.51 -7.71 30.73
CA LYS A 35 -14.57 -8.69 31.00
C LYS A 35 -14.33 -10.05 30.33
N GLY A 36 -13.26 -10.19 29.55
CA GLY A 36 -12.89 -11.45 28.92
C GLY A 36 -12.40 -12.49 29.93
N GLU A 37 -12.41 -13.77 29.52
CA GLU A 37 -11.85 -14.87 30.30
C GLU A 37 -10.35 -15.00 30.01
N ASP A 38 -9.52 -14.83 31.03
CA ASP A 38 -8.06 -14.93 30.92
C ASP A 38 -7.55 -16.38 30.90
N ARG A 39 -8.43 -17.36 31.20
CA ARG A 39 -8.10 -18.80 31.22
C ARG A 39 -8.09 -19.39 29.82
N TYR A 40 -7.00 -19.18 29.10
CA TYR A 40 -6.65 -19.93 27.89
C TYR A 40 -5.39 -20.77 28.11
N LYS A 41 -5.23 -21.86 27.37
CA LYS A 41 -4.07 -22.75 27.50
C LYS A 41 -2.87 -22.14 26.77
N LYS A 42 -2.06 -21.36 27.50
CA LYS A 42 -0.82 -20.74 27.01
C LYS A 42 0.14 -21.80 26.46
N GLY A 43 0.75 -21.51 25.31
CA GLY A 43 1.72 -22.41 24.67
C GLY A 43 1.11 -23.65 24.01
N THR A 44 -0.22 -23.71 23.86
CA THR A 44 -0.91 -24.76 23.11
C THR A 44 -1.39 -24.25 21.77
N ASP A 45 -1.96 -25.12 20.94
CA ASP A 45 -2.59 -24.71 19.68
C ASP A 45 -3.76 -23.72 19.88
N GLN A 46 -4.30 -23.57 21.11
CA GLN A 46 -5.28 -22.52 21.44
C GLN A 46 -4.73 -21.10 21.29
N THR A 47 -3.39 -20.93 21.29
CA THR A 47 -2.76 -19.62 21.09
C THR A 47 -2.34 -19.37 19.64
N LYS A 48 -2.54 -20.34 18.76
CA LYS A 48 -2.21 -20.21 17.34
C LYS A 48 -3.43 -19.75 16.55
N PRO A 49 -3.25 -19.00 15.44
CA PRO A 49 -4.33 -18.69 14.52
C PRO A 49 -4.99 -19.98 14.01
N PHE A 50 -6.32 -19.97 13.90
CA PHE A 50 -7.04 -21.09 13.30
C PHE A 50 -6.87 -21.07 11.77
N LEU A 51 -6.08 -21.99 11.22
CA LEU A 51 -5.80 -22.12 9.78
C LEU A 51 -6.62 -23.25 9.11
N SER A 52 -7.83 -23.54 9.61
CA SER A 52 -8.68 -24.62 9.09
C SER A 52 -8.00 -25.99 9.06
N GLY A 53 -7.11 -26.26 10.02
CA GLY A 53 -6.34 -27.50 10.09
C GLY A 53 -5.06 -27.53 9.25
N ASN A 54 -4.72 -26.46 8.52
CA ASN A 54 -3.45 -26.35 7.83
C ASN A 54 -2.31 -26.00 8.80
N PRO A 55 -1.07 -26.48 8.53
CA PRO A 55 0.10 -26.05 9.27
C PRO A 55 0.32 -24.55 9.08
N GLU A 56 0.88 -23.90 10.10
CA GLU A 56 1.33 -22.52 9.99
C GLU A 56 2.51 -22.44 9.02
N VAL A 57 2.35 -21.66 7.96
CA VAL A 57 3.41 -21.32 7.00
C VAL A 57 4.05 -19.98 7.39
N SER A 58 5.13 -19.58 6.71
CA SER A 58 5.72 -18.26 6.93
C SER A 58 4.67 -17.16 6.74
N LYS A 59 4.85 -16.00 7.39
CA LYS A 59 3.88 -14.89 7.24
C LYS A 59 3.77 -14.46 5.78
N GLU A 60 4.90 -14.44 5.10
CA GLU A 60 5.06 -14.14 3.68
C GLU A 60 4.29 -15.13 2.79
N ASP A 61 4.22 -16.40 3.17
CA ASP A 61 3.48 -17.43 2.43
C ASP A 61 2.00 -17.53 2.86
N SER A 62 1.64 -16.98 4.03
CA SER A 62 0.29 -17.07 4.60
C SER A 62 -0.72 -16.09 4.00
N HIS A 63 -0.26 -15.11 3.22
CA HIS A 63 -1.12 -14.08 2.64
C HIS A 63 -1.07 -14.06 1.12
N VAL A 64 -2.16 -13.61 0.50
CA VAL A 64 -2.13 -13.22 -0.91
C VAL A 64 -1.43 -11.87 -1.00
N GLY A 65 -0.15 -11.89 -1.35
CA GLY A 65 0.65 -10.67 -1.53
C GLY A 65 0.06 -9.73 -2.59
N ALA A 66 0.35 -8.43 -2.50
CA ALA A 66 -0.17 -7.42 -3.42
C ALA A 66 0.18 -7.70 -4.89
N SER A 67 1.31 -8.35 -5.15
CA SER A 67 1.72 -8.83 -6.47
C SER A 67 0.74 -9.83 -7.08
N HIS A 68 0.08 -10.65 -6.25
CA HIS A 68 -0.90 -11.64 -6.72
C HIS A 68 -2.20 -10.99 -7.19
N ILE A 69 -2.58 -9.84 -6.62
CA ILE A 69 -3.81 -9.11 -7.00
C ILE A 69 -3.73 -8.61 -8.43
N TYR A 70 -2.56 -8.11 -8.85
CA TYR A 70 -2.34 -7.57 -10.18
C TYR A 70 -1.70 -8.57 -11.14
N TRP A 71 -1.43 -9.80 -10.71
CA TRP A 71 -0.69 -10.78 -11.49
C TRP A 71 -1.29 -10.99 -12.89
N GLY A 72 -2.61 -11.17 -12.97
CA GLY A 72 -3.29 -11.36 -14.27
C GLY A 72 -3.15 -10.16 -15.20
N PHE A 73 -3.19 -8.93 -14.66
CA PHE A 73 -2.98 -7.70 -15.43
C PHE A 73 -1.53 -7.56 -15.89
N THR A 74 -0.57 -7.78 -14.99
CA THR A 74 0.86 -7.68 -15.30
C THR A 74 1.31 -8.76 -16.28
N GLU A 75 0.79 -9.98 -16.17
CA GLU A 75 1.13 -11.07 -17.07
C GLU A 75 0.51 -10.85 -18.46
N ALA A 76 -0.74 -10.37 -18.54
CA ALA A 76 -1.37 -10.01 -19.81
C ALA A 76 -0.61 -8.91 -20.57
N LEU A 77 -0.03 -7.95 -19.85
CA LEU A 77 0.74 -6.83 -20.42
C LEU A 77 2.26 -7.04 -20.39
N LYS A 78 2.73 -8.26 -20.09
CA LYS A 78 4.15 -8.54 -19.92
C LYS A 78 5.00 -8.12 -21.12
N LYS A 79 4.53 -8.40 -22.35
CA LYS A 79 5.22 -7.99 -23.58
C LYS A 79 5.30 -6.47 -23.76
N TYR A 80 4.40 -5.72 -23.15
CA TYR A 80 4.41 -4.25 -23.16
C TYR A 80 5.39 -3.71 -22.09
N TYR A 81 5.36 -4.28 -20.88
CA TYR A 81 6.19 -3.80 -19.77
C TYR A 81 7.65 -4.25 -19.86
N GLU A 82 7.94 -5.47 -20.31
CA GLU A 82 9.32 -6.00 -20.36
C GLU A 82 10.30 -5.11 -21.13
N PRO A 83 9.99 -4.60 -22.34
CA PRO A 83 10.86 -3.66 -23.03
C PRO A 83 11.02 -2.33 -22.27
N LEU A 84 9.94 -1.80 -21.70
CA LEU A 84 9.96 -0.52 -20.97
C LEU A 84 10.84 -0.59 -19.72
N VAL A 85 10.78 -1.70 -18.99
CA VAL A 85 11.64 -1.94 -17.82
C VAL A 85 13.09 -2.09 -18.27
N LYS A 86 13.37 -2.78 -19.39
CA LYS A 86 14.73 -2.92 -19.93
C LYS A 86 15.36 -1.60 -20.36
N LEU A 87 14.57 -0.59 -20.72
CA LEU A 87 15.07 0.76 -21.02
C LEU A 87 15.56 1.52 -19.78
N HIS A 88 15.18 1.08 -18.57
CA HIS A 88 15.60 1.67 -17.29
C HIS A 88 16.82 0.94 -16.74
N THR A 89 17.97 1.11 -17.41
CA THR A 89 19.22 0.40 -17.08
C THR A 89 19.87 0.88 -15.78
N GLY A 90 19.50 2.07 -15.28
CA GLY A 90 20.18 2.72 -14.15
C GLY A 90 21.51 3.37 -14.50
N ASN A 91 21.95 3.32 -15.76
CA ASN A 91 23.19 3.95 -16.22
C ASN A 91 22.94 5.39 -16.69
N ILE A 92 23.60 6.37 -16.07
CA ILE A 92 23.43 7.80 -16.38
C ILE A 92 23.71 8.16 -17.84
N ASN A 93 24.59 7.41 -18.51
CA ASN A 93 24.90 7.65 -19.91
C ASN A 93 23.71 7.33 -20.82
N ASP A 94 22.95 6.28 -20.51
CA ASP A 94 21.76 5.90 -21.30
C ASP A 94 20.68 6.98 -21.20
N TYR A 95 20.43 7.50 -19.99
CA TYR A 95 19.50 8.62 -19.78
C TYR A 95 19.95 9.91 -20.46
N SER A 96 21.25 10.21 -20.41
CA SER A 96 21.82 11.38 -21.11
C SER A 96 21.62 11.25 -22.62
N GLY A 97 21.81 10.04 -23.17
CA GLY A 97 21.50 9.73 -24.56
C GLY A 97 20.03 9.95 -24.92
N TRP A 98 19.10 9.46 -24.09
CA TRP A 98 17.66 9.69 -24.29
C TRP A 98 17.28 11.17 -24.30
N ILE A 99 17.88 11.98 -23.43
CA ILE A 99 17.66 13.44 -23.38
C ILE A 99 18.13 14.10 -24.69
N VAL A 100 19.34 13.78 -25.15
CA VAL A 100 19.89 14.34 -26.41
C VAL A 100 19.04 13.92 -27.60
N LEU A 101 18.63 12.65 -27.67
CA LEU A 101 17.73 12.15 -28.72
C LEU A 101 16.41 12.92 -28.72
N MET A 102 15.81 13.13 -27.54
CA MET A 102 14.54 13.84 -27.44
C MET A 102 14.65 15.31 -27.84
N MET A 103 15.74 15.96 -27.47
CA MET A 103 16.05 17.33 -27.89
C MET A 103 16.20 17.43 -29.41
N ALA A 104 16.89 16.48 -30.05
CA ALA A 104 17.00 16.42 -31.50
C ALA A 104 15.62 16.25 -32.18
N ILE A 105 14.78 15.35 -31.66
CA ILE A 105 13.41 15.14 -32.17
C ILE A 105 12.57 16.42 -32.05
N ILE A 106 12.63 17.11 -30.90
CA ILE A 106 11.91 18.38 -30.70
C ILE A 106 12.40 19.45 -31.69
N PHE A 107 13.71 19.57 -31.91
CA PHE A 107 14.26 20.52 -32.86
C PHE A 107 13.88 20.20 -34.31
N ILE A 108 13.72 18.93 -34.67
CA ILE A 108 13.19 18.57 -35.99
C ILE A 108 11.72 18.97 -36.08
N ILE A 109 10.89 18.64 -35.08
CA ILE A 109 9.45 18.93 -35.12
C ILE A 109 9.16 20.44 -35.12
N VAL A 110 9.90 21.22 -34.33
CA VAL A 110 9.69 22.67 -34.16
C VAL A 110 10.49 23.49 -35.18
N GLY A 111 11.70 23.03 -35.52
CA GLY A 111 12.61 23.71 -36.44
C GLY A 111 12.33 23.45 -37.92
N VAL A 112 11.60 22.38 -38.24
CA VAL A 112 10.98 22.18 -39.56
C VAL A 112 9.60 22.86 -39.53
N ASN A 113 9.59 24.18 -39.75
CA ASN A 113 8.40 24.89 -40.25
C ASN A 113 8.45 24.91 -41.78
#